data_AF-A0A814CPE8-F1
#
_entry.id   AF-A0A814CPE8-F1
#
_cell.length_a   1.000
_cell.length_b   1.000
_cell.length_c   1.000
_cell.angle_alpha   90.00
_cell.angle_beta   90.00
_cell.angle_gamma   90.00
#
_symmetry.space_group_name_H-M   'P 1'
#
loop_
_entity.id
_entity.type
_entity.pdbx_description
1 polymer ?
#
loop_
_entity_poly.entity_id
_entity_poly.type
_entity_poly.pdbx_seq_one_letter_code
_entity_poly.pdbx_strand_id
1 'polypeptide(L)'
;MYNNCIDQACKEYKERNLNGMLAWGDFNCSNLKWNENGDWYFDRISDGEQESLDVVNKNFLYQNVSVPTFQLNDQVQKSFLDLVFTESNTRITNLETGPVLGEDI
;
A
#
# COMPACT_ATOMS: atom_id res chain seq x y z
N MET A 1 13.31 0.22 3.53
CA MET A 1 14.20 0.41 2.36
C MET A 1 13.46 1.00 1.15
N TYR A 2 12.20 0.64 0.89
CA TYR A 2 11.38 1.20 -0.19
C TYR A 2 10.93 2.67 0.03
N ASN A 3 10.85 3.14 1.29
CA ASN A 3 10.43 4.51 1.64
C ASN A 3 11.23 5.61 0.91
N ASN A 4 12.56 5.47 0.87
CA ASN A 4 13.41 6.42 0.14
C ASN A 4 13.18 6.37 -1.38
N CYS A 5 12.89 5.20 -1.94
CA CYS A 5 12.61 5.04 -3.37
C CYS A 5 11.30 5.72 -3.75
N ILE A 6 10.25 5.57 -2.93
CA ILE A 6 8.96 6.20 -3.17
C ILE A 6 9.07 7.72 -3.03
N ASP A 7 9.75 8.21 -2.00
CA ASP A 7 9.94 9.66 -1.80
C ASP A 7 10.73 10.29 -2.97
N GLN A 8 11.79 9.63 -3.43
CA GLN A 8 12.56 10.08 -4.59
C GLN A 8 11.74 10.02 -5.88
N ALA A 9 10.95 8.97 -6.11
CA ALA A 9 10.05 8.88 -7.27
C ALA A 9 9.00 10.00 -7.26
N CYS A 10 8.42 10.30 -6.09
CA CYS A 10 7.47 11.40 -5.93
C CYS A 10 8.11 12.77 -6.23
N LYS A 11 9.36 12.96 -5.79
CA LYS A 11 10.12 14.18 -6.08
C LYS A 11 10.34 14.34 -7.59
N GLU A 12 10.83 13.30 -8.26
CA GLU A 12 11.07 13.34 -9.71
C GLU A 12 9.79 13.53 -10.52
N TYR A 13 8.70 12.86 -10.12
CA TYR A 13 7.37 13.03 -10.69
C TYR A 13 6.93 14.50 -10.66
N LYS A 14 7.08 15.16 -9.50
CA LYS A 14 6.73 16.58 -9.30
C LYS A 14 7.65 17.52 -10.07
N GLU A 15 8.97 17.35 -9.95
CA GLU A 15 9.97 18.25 -10.56
C GLU A 15 9.91 18.22 -12.09
N ARG A 16 9.60 17.05 -12.68
CA ARG A 16 9.51 16.87 -14.12
C ARG A 16 8.10 17.09 -14.67
N ASN A 17 7.14 17.44 -13.83
CA ASN A 17 5.73 17.62 -14.18
C ASN A 17 5.17 16.43 -14.99
N LEU A 18 5.45 15.21 -14.50
CA LEU A 18 4.97 13.98 -15.13
C LEU A 18 3.49 13.76 -14.80
N ASN A 19 2.86 12.82 -15.50
CA ASN A 19 1.48 12.41 -15.27
C ASN A 19 1.44 10.89 -15.16
N GLY A 20 0.78 10.36 -14.13
CA GLY A 20 0.68 8.93 -13.91
C GLY A 20 1.87 8.40 -13.13
N MET A 21 1.74 8.34 -11.80
CA MET A 21 2.70 7.68 -10.93
C MET A 21 2.10 6.41 -10.35
N LEU A 22 2.88 5.33 -10.40
CA LEU A 22 2.50 4.05 -9.84
C LEU A 22 3.67 3.53 -9.00
N ALA A 23 3.43 3.34 -7.70
CA ALA A 23 4.34 2.64 -6.81
C ALA A 23 3.64 1.39 -6.31
N TRP A 24 4.23 0.21 -6.51
CA TRP A 24 3.61 -1.06 -6.15
C TRP A 24 4.67 -2.08 -5.75
N GLY A 25 4.27 -3.03 -4.90
CA GLY A 25 5.13 -4.12 -4.45
C GLY A 25 4.71 -4.63 -3.08
N ASP A 26 5.54 -5.51 -2.52
CA ASP A 26 5.40 -6.03 -1.17
C ASP A 26 6.05 -5.04 -0.17
N PHE A 27 5.21 -4.45 0.69
CA PHE A 27 5.61 -3.52 1.73
C PHE A 27 5.83 -4.22 3.08
N ASN A 28 5.38 -5.47 3.22
CA ASN A 28 5.43 -6.26 4.43
C ASN A 28 4.85 -5.54 5.67
N CYS A 29 3.78 -4.77 5.47
CA CYS A 29 3.09 -4.02 6.53
C CYS A 29 1.95 -4.85 7.13
N SER A 30 2.29 -5.94 7.84
CA SER A 30 1.33 -6.94 8.29
C SER A 30 0.28 -6.44 9.29
N ASN A 31 0.59 -5.40 10.07
CA ASN A 31 -0.30 -4.84 11.09
C ASN A 31 -1.19 -3.74 10.55
N LEU A 32 -0.84 -3.21 9.38
CA LEU A 32 -1.52 -2.09 8.76
C LEU A 32 -2.73 -2.61 7.98
N LYS A 33 -3.91 -2.08 8.30
CA LYS A 33 -5.14 -2.42 7.56
C LYS A 33 -5.68 -1.19 6.88
N TRP A 34 -6.28 -1.42 5.72
CA TRP A 34 -6.89 -0.40 4.88
C TRP A 34 -8.40 -0.64 4.80
N ASN A 35 -9.19 0.42 4.90
CA ASN A 35 -10.63 0.35 4.67
C ASN A 35 -10.93 0.46 3.17
N GLU A 36 -12.20 0.33 2.79
CA GLU A 36 -12.65 0.42 1.39
C GLU A 36 -12.38 1.80 0.74
N ASN A 37 -12.17 2.84 1.55
CA ASN A 37 -11.85 4.18 1.06
C ASN A 37 -10.33 4.41 0.91
N GLY A 38 -9.50 3.42 1.24
CA GLY A 38 -8.04 3.56 1.25
C GLY A 38 -7.49 4.30 2.46
N ASP A 39 -8.29 4.48 3.53
CA ASP A 39 -7.78 4.97 4.81
C ASP A 39 -7.23 3.81 5.63
N TRP A 40 -6.10 4.04 6.31
CA TRP A 40 -5.56 3.05 7.23
C TRP A 40 -6.25 3.12 8.59
N TYR A 41 -6.34 1.99 9.28
CA TYR A 41 -6.80 1.87 10.66
C TYR A 41 -5.90 0.90 11.44
N PHE A 42 -5.89 1.01 12.79
CA PHE A 42 -5.16 0.24 13.83
C PHE A 42 -4.21 1.08 14.72
N ASP A 43 -4.21 0.76 16.02
CA ASP A 43 -3.47 1.47 17.08
C ASP A 43 -2.02 0.97 17.32
N ARG A 44 -1.67 -0.22 16.81
CA ARG A 44 -0.34 -0.81 17.01
C ARG A 44 0.29 -1.20 15.68
N ILE A 45 1.08 -0.28 15.16
CA ILE A 45 1.97 -0.49 14.02
C ILE A 45 3.42 -0.43 14.48
N SER A 46 4.30 -1.12 13.78
CA SER A 46 5.75 -1.05 14.00
C SER A 46 6.32 0.28 13.51
N ASP A 47 7.51 0.66 14.01
CA ASP A 47 8.20 1.88 13.56
C ASP A 47 8.42 1.91 12.04
N GLY A 48 8.73 0.75 11.44
CA GLY A 48 8.91 0.65 9.98
C GLY A 48 7.60 0.84 9.19
N GLU A 49 6.47 0.39 9.74
CA GLU A 49 5.15 0.64 9.16
C GLU A 49 4.76 2.12 9.30
N GLN A 50 5.07 2.75 10.44
CA GLN A 50 4.86 4.19 10.65
C GLN A 50 5.68 5.01 9.66
N GLU A 51 6.97 4.71 9.47
CA GLU A 51 7.80 5.38 8.47
C GLU A 51 7.21 5.29 7.05
N SER A 52 6.60 4.15 6.73
CA SER A 52 5.97 3.92 5.43
C SER A 52 4.71 4.77 5.25
N LEU A 53 3.88 4.87 6.29
CA LEU A 53 2.74 5.78 6.32
C LEU A 53 3.17 7.24 6.20
N ASP A 54 4.24 7.63 6.88
CA ASP A 54 4.74 9.00 6.84
C ASP A 54 5.13 9.40 5.41
N VAL A 55 5.75 8.50 4.64
CA VAL A 55 6.08 8.76 3.23
C VAL A 55 4.82 8.86 2.36
N VAL A 56 3.85 7.97 2.55
CA VAL A 56 2.57 7.99 1.83
C VAL A 56 1.82 9.31 2.10
N ASN A 57 1.68 9.69 3.36
CA ASN A 57 0.99 10.90 3.80
C ASN A 57 1.71 12.16 3.33
N LYS A 58 3.04 12.23 3.50
CA LYS A 58 3.87 13.36 3.03
C LYS A 58 3.71 13.60 1.53
N ASN A 59 3.56 12.53 0.76
CA ASN A 59 3.46 12.61 -0.70
C ASN A 59 2.03 12.62 -1.24
N PHE A 60 1.02 12.59 -0.37
CA PHE A 60 -0.40 12.54 -0.73
C PHE A 60 -0.72 11.36 -1.68
N LEU A 61 -0.15 10.19 -1.39
CA LEU A 61 -0.40 9.00 -2.18
C LEU A 61 -1.69 8.32 -1.75
N TYR A 62 -2.43 7.85 -2.74
CA TYR A 62 -3.64 7.08 -2.56
C TYR A 62 -3.31 5.61 -2.66
N GLN A 63 -3.74 4.85 -1.67
CA GLN A 63 -3.71 3.41 -1.70
C GLN A 63 -4.88 2.89 -2.55
N ASN A 64 -4.68 1.85 -3.36
CA ASN A 64 -5.71 1.31 -4.27
C ASN A 64 -6.13 -0.15 -4.02
N VAL A 65 -5.48 -0.90 -3.10
CA VAL A 65 -5.81 -2.30 -2.79
C VAL A 65 -6.80 -2.38 -1.63
N SER A 66 -8.04 -2.80 -1.89
CA SER A 66 -9.11 -2.87 -0.89
C SER A 66 -9.33 -4.25 -0.27
N VAL A 67 -8.61 -5.27 -0.73
CA VAL A 67 -8.69 -6.64 -0.20
C VAL A 67 -7.33 -7.14 0.30
N PRO A 68 -7.28 -7.98 1.34
CA PRO A 68 -6.02 -8.56 1.80
C PRO A 68 -5.31 -9.35 0.71
N THR A 69 -3.99 -9.33 0.72
CA THR A 69 -3.13 -9.98 -0.28
C THR A 69 -2.38 -11.19 0.28
N PHE A 70 -2.37 -11.33 1.62
CA PHE A 70 -1.80 -12.45 2.33
C PHE A 70 -2.76 -13.00 3.40
N GLN A 71 -2.75 -14.32 3.59
CA GLN A 71 -3.43 -15.00 4.69
C GLN A 71 -2.53 -16.03 5.37
N LEU A 72 -2.51 -16.06 6.71
CA LEU A 72 -1.74 -17.10 7.42
C LEU A 72 -2.49 -18.44 7.48
N ASN A 73 -3.82 -18.38 7.59
CA ASN A 73 -4.76 -19.49 7.48
C ASN A 73 -6.17 -18.92 7.20
N ASP A 74 -7.14 -19.78 6.89
CA ASP A 74 -8.50 -19.39 6.44
C ASP A 74 -9.26 -18.43 7.39
N GLN A 75 -8.89 -18.32 8.67
CA GLN A 75 -9.70 -17.65 9.69
C GLN A 75 -8.97 -16.68 10.63
N VAL A 76 -7.63 -16.65 10.67
CA VAL A 76 -6.92 -16.04 11.82
C VAL A 76 -6.26 -14.71 11.48
N GLN A 77 -5.63 -14.56 10.31
CA GLN A 77 -4.93 -13.31 10.01
C GLN A 77 -4.84 -13.04 8.51
N LYS A 78 -5.50 -11.96 8.09
CA LYS A 78 -5.43 -11.40 6.73
C LYS A 78 -4.71 -10.06 6.78
N SER A 79 -3.73 -9.88 5.90
CA SER A 79 -2.88 -8.69 5.87
C SER A 79 -2.75 -8.13 4.44
N PHE A 80 -2.49 -6.84 4.35
CA PHE A 80 -2.23 -6.13 3.10
C PHE A 80 -0.72 -5.96 2.96
N LEU A 81 -0.03 -7.00 2.46
CA LEU A 81 1.41 -6.96 2.27
C LEU A 81 1.74 -6.28 0.93
N ASP A 82 1.10 -6.73 -0.14
CA ASP A 82 1.17 -6.06 -1.43
C ASP A 82 0.26 -4.83 -1.47
N LEU A 83 0.86 -3.67 -1.75
CA LEU A 83 0.16 -2.39 -1.83
C LEU A 83 0.41 -1.74 -3.18
N VAL A 84 -0.57 -0.95 -3.62
CA VAL A 84 -0.50 -0.13 -4.84
C VAL A 84 -0.83 1.30 -4.48
N PHE A 85 0.11 2.20 -4.73
CA PHE A 85 0.00 3.63 -4.48
C PHE A 85 0.02 4.42 -5.78
N THR A 86 -0.85 5.43 -5.85
CA THR A 86 -0.96 6.37 -6.96
C THR A 86 -1.05 7.79 -6.45
N GLU A 87 -0.76 8.76 -7.29
CA GLU A 87 -0.92 10.19 -7.02
C GLU A 87 -2.39 10.67 -7.13
N SER A 88 -3.30 9.81 -7.58
CA SER A 88 -4.73 10.10 -7.68
C SER A 88 -5.56 8.85 -7.37
N ASN A 89 -6.63 9.03 -6.59
CA ASN A 89 -7.63 7.99 -6.28
C ASN A 89 -8.47 7.54 -7.49
N THR A 90 -8.36 8.21 -8.64
CA THR A 90 -9.07 7.84 -9.88
C THR A 90 -8.14 7.19 -10.91
N ARG A 91 -6.87 6.98 -10.55
CA ARG A 91 -5.85 6.45 -11.47
C ARG A 91 -6.08 4.98 -11.80
N ILE A 92 -6.52 4.20 -10.82
CA ILE A 92 -6.89 2.79 -10.99
C ILE A 92 -8.40 2.70 -11.20
N THR A 93 -8.82 2.13 -12.32
CA THR A 93 -10.24 2.01 -12.70
C THR A 93 -10.79 0.60 -12.50
N ASN A 94 -9.91 -0.40 -12.48
CA ASN A 94 -10.25 -1.78 -12.17
C ASN A 94 -9.08 -2.42 -11.41
N LEU A 95 -9.40 -3.18 -10.37
CA LEU A 95 -8.45 -3.99 -9.62
C LEU A 95 -8.99 -5.42 -9.58
N GLU A 96 -8.24 -6.34 -10.18
CA GLU A 96 -8.54 -7.76 -10.12
C GLU A 96 -7.53 -8.43 -9.20
N THR A 97 -8.02 -9.25 -8.27
CA THR A 97 -7.18 -9.97 -7.32
C THR A 97 -7.21 -11.46 -7.61
N GLY A 98 -6.03 -12.06 -7.62
CA GLY A 98 -5.90 -13.52 -7.60
C GLY A 98 -6.19 -14.10 -6.22
N PRO A 99 -5.99 -15.42 -6.06
CA PRO A 99 -5.93 -16.03 -4.74
C PRO A 99 -4.87 -15.35 -3.88
N VAL A 100 -5.16 -15.17 -2.59
CA VAL A 100 -4.20 -14.63 -1.62
C VAL A 100 -3.04 -15.61 -1.44
N LEU A 101 -1.86 -15.08 -1.13
CA LEU A 101 -0.68 -15.91 -0.83
C LEU A 101 -0.76 -16.41 0.62
N GLY A 102 -0.38 -17.67 0.85
CA GLY A 102 -0.40 -18.28 2.17
C GLY A 102 -0.83 -19.74 2.17
N GLU A 103 -0.87 -20.35 3.35
CA GLU A 103 -1.26 -21.75 3.54
C GLU A 103 -2.79 -21.89 3.60
N ASP A 104 -3.36 -22.61 2.63
CA ASP A 104 -4.67 -23.26 2.73
C ASP A 104 -4.47 -24.59 3.49
N ILE A 105 -4.31 -24.55 4.81
CA ILE A 105 -4.24 -25.77 5.66
C ILE A 105 -5.35 -25.77 6.71
#